data_AF-A0A3C1EQ89-F1
#
_entry.id   AF-A0A3C1EQ89-F1
#
_cell.length_a   1.000
_cell.length_b   1.000
_cell.length_c   1.000
_cell.angle_alpha   90.00
_cell.angle_beta   90.00
_cell.angle_gamma   90.00
#
_symmetry.space_group_name_H-M   'P 1'
#
loop_
_entity.id
_entity.type
_entity.pdbx_description
1 polymer ?
#
loop_
_entity_poly.entity_id
_entity_poly.type
_entity_poly.pdbx_seq_one_letter_code
_entity_poly.pdbx_strand_id
1 'polypeptide(L)'
;DNTGVAKLEFYVDALIKRTAFAAPYVYSLDTSALALGAHTLMVKAYDTAGNSAAQSVTVNVVSASKSRGPKKETKAKNSFLSPRNATMTFGEAATKVDIFDSNGRKVYSAASNGTAPITWTGREGGKMVESGAYVAKITDSSGNIIHQTVIVVK
;
A
#
# COMPACT_ATOMS: atom_id res chain seq x y z
N ASP A 1 29.73 -36.73 -17.48
CA ASP A 1 30.27 -36.51 -16.13
C ASP A 1 29.24 -35.69 -15.35
N ASN A 2 28.93 -36.11 -14.12
CA ASN A 2 27.98 -35.46 -13.22
C ASN A 2 28.73 -35.23 -11.90
N THR A 3 29.73 -34.34 -11.92
CA THR A 3 30.39 -33.83 -10.73
C THR A 3 29.37 -33.04 -9.92
N GLY A 4 28.64 -33.77 -9.09
CA GLY A 4 27.64 -33.21 -8.22
C GLY A 4 28.21 -32.08 -7.37
N VAL A 5 27.33 -31.16 -7.01
CA VAL A 5 27.62 -30.07 -6.10
C VAL A 5 28.13 -30.62 -4.76
N ALA A 6 29.36 -30.28 -4.38
CA ALA A 6 29.99 -30.69 -3.12
C ALA A 6 29.51 -29.85 -1.93
N LYS A 7 29.36 -28.52 -2.14
CA LYS A 7 28.75 -27.64 -1.14
C LYS A 7 28.18 -26.36 -1.76
N LEU A 8 27.18 -25.79 -1.09
CA LEU A 8 26.69 -24.42 -1.29
C LEU A 8 26.97 -23.58 -0.04
N GLU A 9 27.47 -22.37 -0.25
CA GLU A 9 27.60 -21.34 0.77
C GLU A 9 26.58 -20.23 0.47
N PHE A 10 25.74 -19.91 1.45
CA PHE A 10 24.71 -18.87 1.39
C PHE A 10 25.21 -17.64 2.13
N TYR A 11 25.12 -16.48 1.50
CA TYR A 11 25.60 -15.20 2.03
C TYR A 11 24.47 -14.17 2.05
N VAL A 12 24.52 -13.30 3.06
CA VAL A 12 23.75 -12.06 3.14
C VAL A 12 24.74 -10.93 3.42
N ASP A 13 24.81 -9.95 2.53
CA ASP A 13 25.75 -8.81 2.60
C ASP A 13 27.21 -9.27 2.79
N ALA A 14 27.62 -10.21 1.93
CA ALA A 14 28.94 -10.85 1.94
C ALA A 14 29.28 -11.69 3.20
N LEU A 15 28.37 -11.81 4.17
CA LEU A 15 28.55 -12.65 5.35
C LEU A 15 27.93 -14.03 5.15
N ILE A 16 28.70 -15.09 5.38
CA ILE A 16 28.20 -16.46 5.30
C ILE A 16 27.15 -16.71 6.40
N LYS A 17 26.00 -17.22 6.00
CA LYS A 17 24.88 -17.56 6.90
C LYS A 17 24.66 -19.07 7.03
N ARG A 18 24.96 -19.82 5.96
CA ARG A 18 24.82 -21.29 5.96
C ARG A 18 25.76 -21.92 4.94
N THR A 19 26.25 -23.10 5.28
CA THR A 19 26.85 -24.04 4.32
C THR A 19 26.00 -25.29 4.23
N ALA A 20 25.70 -25.77 3.03
CA ALA A 20 24.94 -26.97 2.77
C ALA A 20 25.78 -27.96 1.95
N PHE A 21 25.89 -29.21 2.43
CA PHE A 21 26.72 -30.25 1.81
C PHE A 21 25.91 -31.31 1.05
N ALA A 22 24.57 -31.27 1.15
CA ALA A 22 23.67 -32.20 0.47
C ALA A 22 22.32 -31.54 0.17
N ALA A 23 21.61 -32.06 -0.82
CA ALA A 23 20.25 -31.63 -1.14
C ALA A 23 19.26 -32.03 -0.03
N PRO A 24 18.20 -31.24 0.21
CA PRO A 24 17.85 -30.00 -0.47
C PRO A 24 18.70 -28.80 -0.02
N TYR A 25 19.26 -28.05 -0.99
CA TYR A 25 20.08 -26.86 -0.73
C TYR A 25 19.20 -25.64 -0.43
N VAL A 26 18.75 -25.52 0.81
CA VAL A 26 17.83 -24.46 1.25
C VAL A 26 18.48 -23.61 2.34
N TYR A 27 18.17 -22.32 2.40
CA TYR A 27 18.46 -21.47 3.55
C TYR A 27 17.22 -20.62 3.86
N SER A 28 16.72 -20.74 5.09
CA SER A 28 15.60 -19.91 5.57
C SER A 28 16.15 -18.60 6.12
N LEU A 29 15.78 -17.49 5.49
CA LEU A 29 16.18 -16.15 5.89
C LEU A 29 15.04 -15.48 6.67
N ASP A 30 15.32 -15.05 7.91
CA ASP A 30 14.45 -14.14 8.65
C ASP A 30 14.75 -12.69 8.25
N THR A 31 13.87 -12.09 7.44
CA THR A 31 14.04 -10.70 6.97
C THR A 31 13.74 -9.66 8.06
N SER A 32 13.14 -10.04 9.19
CA SER A 32 12.85 -9.11 10.29
C SER A 32 14.10 -8.73 11.09
N ALA A 33 15.15 -9.56 11.00
CA ALA A 33 16.46 -9.30 11.60
C ALA A 33 17.38 -8.44 10.71
N LEU A 34 16.97 -8.13 9.48
CA LEU A 34 17.72 -7.27 8.56
C LEU A 34 17.29 -5.81 8.73
N ALA A 35 18.23 -4.89 8.49
CA ALA A 35 17.93 -3.47 8.43
C ALA A 35 17.00 -3.14 7.25
N LEU A 36 16.40 -1.96 7.24
CA LEU A 36 15.69 -1.49 6.06
C LEU A 36 16.68 -1.07 4.98
N GLY A 37 16.39 -1.39 3.72
CA GLY A 37 17.20 -1.02 2.56
C GLY A 37 17.64 -2.22 1.73
N ALA A 38 18.58 -1.97 0.82
CA ALA A 38 19.08 -2.97 -0.10
C ALA A 38 20.05 -3.94 0.60
N HIS A 39 19.81 -5.23 0.41
CA HIS A 39 20.65 -6.34 0.86
C HIS A 39 21.04 -7.21 -0.33
N THR A 40 22.25 -7.75 -0.31
CA THR A 40 22.73 -8.67 -1.36
C THR A 40 22.70 -10.10 -0.85
N LEU A 41 21.86 -10.94 -1.46
CA LEU A 41 21.86 -12.38 -1.23
C LEU A 41 22.76 -13.02 -2.28
N MET A 42 23.69 -13.87 -1.86
CA MET A 42 24.59 -14.57 -2.77
C MET A 42 24.67 -16.04 -2.40
N VAL A 43 24.76 -16.90 -3.42
CA VAL A 43 25.04 -18.32 -3.26
C VAL A 43 26.29 -18.65 -4.03
N LYS A 44 27.20 -19.39 -3.42
CA LYS A 44 28.40 -19.92 -4.07
C LYS A 44 28.39 -21.45 -4.01
N ALA A 45 28.35 -22.08 -5.18
CA ALA A 45 28.42 -23.53 -5.32
C ALA A 45 29.86 -23.95 -5.59
N TYR A 46 30.24 -25.10 -5.04
CA TYR A 46 31.52 -25.75 -5.26
C TYR A 46 31.26 -27.17 -5.74
N ASP A 47 31.98 -27.62 -6.75
CA ASP A 47 31.97 -29.02 -7.19
C ASP A 47 33.04 -29.85 -6.46
N THR A 48 33.03 -31.16 -6.68
CA THR A 48 34.02 -32.09 -6.10
C THR A 48 35.43 -31.93 -6.69
N ALA A 49 35.57 -31.24 -7.82
CA ALA A 49 36.85 -30.95 -8.46
C ALA A 49 37.48 -29.64 -7.95
N GLY A 50 36.79 -28.90 -7.07
CA GLY A 50 37.25 -27.63 -6.49
C GLY A 50 36.88 -26.40 -7.33
N ASN A 51 36.13 -26.56 -8.43
CA ASN A 51 35.60 -25.42 -9.16
C ASN A 51 34.50 -24.74 -8.35
N SER A 52 34.33 -23.43 -8.54
CA SER A 52 33.26 -22.69 -7.89
C SER A 52 32.58 -21.70 -8.82
N ALA A 53 31.27 -21.52 -8.62
CA ALA A 53 30.46 -20.52 -9.30
C ALA A 53 29.60 -19.80 -8.27
N ALA A 54 29.37 -18.50 -8.46
CA ALA A 54 28.55 -17.68 -7.57
C ALA A 54 27.47 -16.94 -8.35
N GLN A 55 26.31 -16.77 -7.70
CA GLN A 55 25.21 -15.97 -8.22
C GLN A 55 24.65 -15.11 -7.09
N SER A 56 24.32 -13.85 -7.39
CA SER A 56 23.75 -12.91 -6.43
C SER A 56 22.44 -12.29 -6.92
N VAL A 57 21.62 -11.89 -5.97
CA VAL A 57 20.39 -11.11 -6.17
C VAL A 57 20.33 -10.01 -5.12
N THR A 58 19.88 -8.82 -5.53
CA THR A 58 19.62 -7.72 -4.60
C THR A 58 18.16 -7.75 -4.18
N VAL A 59 17.92 -7.74 -2.88
CA VAL A 59 16.58 -7.63 -2.29
C VAL A 59 16.48 -6.32 -1.51
N ASN A 60 15.33 -5.66 -1.56
CA ASN A 60 15.10 -4.46 -0.78
C ASN A 60 14.20 -4.80 0.41
N VAL A 61 14.76 -4.78 1.62
CA VAL A 61 13.99 -4.96 2.85
C VAL A 61 13.29 -3.65 3.15
N VAL A 62 11.98 -3.65 2.93
CA VAL A 62 11.13 -2.54 3.31
C VAL A 62 10.50 -2.86 4.65
N SER A 63 10.11 -1.82 5.39
CA SER A 63 9.26 -2.06 6.55
C SER A 63 8.04 -2.81 6.05
N ALA A 64 7.57 -3.77 6.84
CA ALA A 64 6.22 -4.26 6.67
C ALA A 64 5.33 -3.03 6.85
N SER A 65 5.01 -2.35 5.76
CA SER A 65 3.74 -1.66 5.69
C SER A 65 2.78 -2.73 6.15
N LYS A 66 2.05 -2.47 7.23
CA LYS A 66 0.79 -3.15 7.38
C LYS A 66 0.07 -2.85 6.07
N SER A 67 0.20 -3.72 5.08
CA SER A 67 -0.85 -3.93 4.11
C SER A 67 -2.05 -4.09 5.01
N ARG A 68 -2.90 -3.06 5.04
CA ARG A 68 -4.05 -3.00 5.93
C ARG A 68 -5.02 -4.08 5.47
N GLY A 69 -4.69 -5.38 5.50
CA GLY A 69 -5.34 -6.39 4.68
C GLY A 69 -5.42 -5.94 3.21
N PRO A 70 -6.36 -6.46 2.39
CA PRO A 70 -7.02 -5.52 1.49
C PRO A 70 -7.38 -4.35 2.39
N LYS A 71 -6.89 -3.13 2.09
CA LYS A 71 -7.44 -1.92 2.71
C LYS A 71 -8.91 -2.23 2.74
N LYS A 72 -9.54 -2.15 3.91
CA LYS A 72 -10.92 -1.73 3.88
C LYS A 72 -10.85 -0.37 3.13
N GLU A 73 -10.80 -0.36 1.80
CA GLU A 73 -11.99 -0.03 1.07
C GLU A 73 -13.09 -0.70 1.90
N THR A 74 -13.58 0.03 2.89
CA THR A 74 -15.01 0.13 3.02
C THR A 74 -15.44 0.20 1.58
N LYS A 75 -15.86 -0.94 1.00
CA LYS A 75 -16.70 -1.02 -0.20
C LYS A 75 -17.39 0.31 -0.18
N ALA A 76 -17.07 1.20 -1.13
CA ALA A 76 -17.55 2.58 -1.09
C ALA A 76 -18.96 2.47 -0.54
N LYS A 77 -19.17 2.86 0.73
CA LYS A 77 -20.53 2.78 1.26
C LYS A 77 -21.21 3.69 0.27
N ASN A 78 -22.11 3.17 -0.55
CA ASN A 78 -22.89 3.99 -1.42
C ASN A 78 -23.62 4.92 -0.46
N SER A 79 -23.01 6.07 -0.20
CA SER A 79 -23.40 6.98 0.85
C SER A 79 -24.51 7.77 0.21
N PHE A 80 -25.72 7.22 0.35
CA PHE A 80 -26.93 7.87 -0.09
C PHE A 80 -27.18 9.04 0.86
N LEU A 81 -27.00 10.26 0.35
CA LEU A 81 -27.43 11.46 1.03
C LEU A 81 -28.85 11.80 0.61
N SER A 82 -29.72 12.01 1.58
CA SER A 82 -31.11 12.41 1.38
C SER A 82 -31.50 13.48 2.39
N PRO A 83 -32.63 14.18 2.23
CA PRO A 83 -33.07 15.17 3.22
C PRO A 83 -33.16 14.64 4.66
N ARG A 84 -33.42 13.34 4.84
CA ARG A 84 -33.52 12.67 6.15
C ARG A 84 -32.19 12.16 6.71
N ASN A 85 -31.21 11.90 5.83
CA ASN A 85 -29.89 11.38 6.18
C ASN A 85 -28.84 12.20 5.42
N ALA A 86 -28.50 13.35 5.98
CA ALA A 86 -27.78 14.41 5.29
C ALA A 86 -26.38 14.64 5.86
N THR A 87 -25.63 13.61 6.27
CA THR A 87 -24.24 13.79 6.70
C THR A 87 -23.37 12.64 6.23
N MET A 88 -22.31 12.98 5.49
CA MET A 88 -21.23 12.09 5.14
C MET A 88 -19.93 12.59 5.75
N THR A 89 -19.17 11.68 6.36
CA THR A 89 -17.90 11.98 7.01
C THR A 89 -16.76 11.42 6.17
N PHE A 90 -15.82 12.28 5.79
CA PHE A 90 -14.56 11.91 5.16
C PHE A 90 -13.54 11.65 6.27
N GLY A 91 -12.78 10.55 6.15
CA GLY A 91 -11.97 10.00 7.24
C GLY A 91 -11.02 11.01 7.91
N GLU A 92 -10.63 10.75 9.16
CA GLU A 92 -9.87 11.68 10.02
C GLU A 92 -8.55 12.19 9.41
N ALA A 93 -7.92 11.41 8.53
CA ALA A 93 -6.69 11.80 7.84
C ALA A 93 -6.90 12.75 6.64
N ALA A 94 -8.14 13.06 6.26
CA ALA A 94 -8.44 13.96 5.16
C ALA A 94 -8.06 15.40 5.53
N THR A 95 -7.14 15.98 4.78
CA THR A 95 -6.72 17.38 4.90
C THR A 95 -7.45 18.28 3.91
N LYS A 96 -7.98 17.70 2.82
CA LYS A 96 -8.82 18.42 1.87
C LYS A 96 -9.86 17.53 1.23
N VAL A 97 -11.05 18.06 1.00
CA VAL A 97 -12.10 17.44 0.19
C VAL A 97 -12.68 18.46 -0.78
N ASP A 98 -12.62 18.14 -2.07
CA ASP A 98 -13.32 18.86 -3.15
C ASP A 98 -14.38 17.90 -3.75
N ILE A 99 -15.64 18.33 -3.91
CA ILE A 99 -16.73 17.49 -4.45
C ILE A 99 -17.26 18.11 -5.74
N PHE A 100 -17.43 17.28 -6.76
CA PHE A 100 -17.82 17.68 -8.10
C PHE A 100 -19.11 16.98 -8.54
N ASP A 101 -19.97 17.69 -9.27
CA ASP A 101 -21.11 17.10 -9.98
C ASP A 101 -20.68 16.41 -11.29
N SER A 102 -21.62 15.80 -12.00
CA SER A 102 -21.36 15.08 -13.26
C SER A 102 -20.84 15.97 -14.39
N ASN A 103 -21.01 17.29 -14.28
CA ASN A 103 -20.50 18.26 -15.24
C ASN A 103 -19.11 18.79 -14.84
N GLY A 104 -18.53 18.28 -13.74
CA GLY A 104 -17.25 18.71 -13.21
C GLY A 104 -17.32 20.03 -12.43
N ARG A 105 -18.51 20.56 -12.13
CA ARG A 105 -18.66 21.76 -11.30
C ARG A 105 -18.44 21.38 -9.84
N LYS A 106 -17.58 22.14 -9.17
CA LYS A 106 -17.34 21.95 -7.74
C LYS A 106 -18.52 22.47 -6.92
N VAL A 107 -19.13 21.60 -6.12
CA VAL A 107 -20.30 21.90 -5.27
C VAL A 107 -19.95 22.01 -3.78
N TYR A 108 -18.78 21.51 -3.39
CA TYR A 108 -18.28 21.59 -2.02
C TYR A 108 -16.75 21.60 -2.00
N SER A 109 -16.19 22.32 -1.03
CA SER A 109 -14.76 22.36 -0.77
C SER A 109 -14.54 22.61 0.71
N ALA A 110 -13.71 21.79 1.35
CA ALA A 110 -13.27 22.03 2.72
C ALA A 110 -11.84 21.56 2.92
N ALA A 111 -11.16 22.20 3.86
CA ALA A 111 -9.82 21.83 4.31
C ALA A 111 -9.85 21.63 5.83
N SER A 112 -8.99 20.74 6.32
CA SER A 112 -8.79 20.44 7.73
C SER A 112 -7.28 20.26 7.96
N ASN A 113 -6.83 20.53 9.18
CA ASN A 113 -5.45 20.24 9.58
C ASN A 113 -5.24 18.74 9.91
N GLY A 114 -6.20 17.87 9.56
CA GLY A 114 -6.16 16.43 9.86
C GLY A 114 -6.49 16.07 11.30
N THR A 115 -6.96 17.04 12.10
CA THR A 115 -7.35 16.85 13.51
C THR A 115 -8.84 16.64 13.70
N ALA A 116 -9.66 16.97 12.70
CA ALA A 116 -11.09 16.73 12.68
C ALA A 116 -11.54 16.24 11.29
N PRO A 117 -12.48 15.29 11.22
CA PRO A 117 -12.96 14.79 9.96
C PRO A 117 -13.77 15.85 9.23
N ILE A 118 -13.58 15.92 7.92
CA ILE A 118 -14.37 16.80 7.06
C ILE A 118 -15.75 16.14 6.86
N THR A 119 -16.83 16.93 6.92
CA THR A 119 -18.19 16.43 6.70
C THR A 119 -18.90 17.20 5.60
N TRP A 120 -19.66 16.49 4.76
CA TRP A 120 -20.54 17.11 3.77
C TRP A 120 -21.96 16.62 3.95
N THR A 121 -22.91 17.55 3.85
CA THR A 121 -24.32 17.28 4.10
C THR A 121 -25.15 17.07 2.84
N GLY A 122 -24.52 17.03 1.66
CA GLY A 122 -25.24 17.01 0.39
C GLY A 122 -25.87 18.35 0.06
N ARG A 123 -25.42 19.44 0.70
CA ARG A 123 -26.01 20.77 0.56
C ARG A 123 -25.00 21.78 0.02
N GLU A 124 -25.53 22.70 -0.78
CA GLU A 124 -24.86 23.89 -1.30
C GLU A 124 -25.77 25.09 -0.95
N GLY A 125 -25.25 26.09 -0.24
CA GLY A 125 -26.05 27.22 0.23
C GLY A 125 -27.26 26.83 1.10
N GLY A 126 -27.14 25.75 1.88
CA GLY A 126 -28.20 25.22 2.76
C GLY A 126 -29.29 24.41 2.05
N LYS A 127 -29.32 24.38 0.72
CA LYS A 127 -30.24 23.57 -0.08
C LYS A 127 -29.57 22.26 -0.49
N MET A 128 -30.35 21.17 -0.56
CA MET A 128 -29.84 19.91 -1.12
C MET A 128 -29.44 20.13 -2.58
N VAL A 129 -28.27 19.62 -2.96
CA VAL A 129 -27.86 19.54 -4.36
C VAL A 129 -28.79 18.58 -5.13
N GLU A 130 -28.80 18.69 -6.46
CA GLU A 130 -29.70 17.87 -7.28
C GLU A 130 -29.41 16.36 -7.14
N SER A 131 -30.44 15.54 -7.35
CA SER A 131 -30.29 14.09 -7.35
C SER A 131 -29.28 13.66 -8.40
N GLY A 132 -28.32 12.82 -8.04
CA GLY A 132 -27.27 12.38 -8.95
C GLY A 132 -26.05 11.81 -8.28
N ALA A 133 -25.08 11.40 -9.10
CA ALA A 133 -23.77 10.95 -8.65
C ALA A 133 -22.79 12.13 -8.60
N TYR A 134 -22.03 12.19 -7.52
CA TYR A 134 -21.00 13.19 -7.26
C TYR A 134 -19.68 12.49 -6.97
N VAL A 135 -18.57 13.12 -7.36
CA VAL A 135 -17.22 12.60 -7.11
C VAL A 135 -16.53 13.47 -6.08
N ALA A 136 -16.17 12.87 -4.95
CA ALA A 136 -15.33 13.49 -3.94
C ALA A 136 -13.86 13.16 -4.20
N LYS A 137 -13.03 14.19 -4.34
CA LYS A 137 -11.57 14.12 -4.34
C LYS A 137 -11.07 14.42 -2.93
N ILE A 138 -10.44 13.44 -2.30
CA ILE A 138 -9.99 13.49 -0.92
C ILE A 138 -8.46 13.50 -0.92
N THR A 139 -7.84 14.53 -0.35
CA THR A 139 -6.39 14.60 -0.14
C THR A 139 -6.08 14.33 1.32
N ASP A 140 -5.09 13.48 1.59
CA ASP A 140 -4.59 13.21 2.95
C ASP A 140 -3.38 14.10 3.32
N SER A 141 -2.91 13.98 4.57
CA SER A 141 -1.75 14.73 5.07
C SER A 141 -0.43 14.38 4.40
N SER A 142 -0.36 13.24 3.70
CA SER A 142 0.81 12.82 2.91
C SER A 142 0.72 13.26 1.45
N GLY A 143 -0.36 13.96 1.07
CA GLY A 143 -0.60 14.39 -0.31
C GLY A 143 -1.22 13.32 -1.22
N ASN A 144 -1.55 12.13 -0.70
CA ASN A 144 -2.22 11.10 -1.51
C ASN A 144 -3.64 11.53 -1.83
N ILE A 145 -4.11 11.13 -3.01
CA ILE A 145 -5.45 11.46 -3.52
C ILE A 145 -6.29 10.18 -3.61
N ILE A 146 -7.50 10.23 -3.06
CA ILE A 146 -8.51 9.17 -3.16
C ILE A 146 -9.77 9.77 -3.79
N HIS A 147 -10.37 9.03 -4.71
CA HIS A 147 -11.67 9.39 -5.30
C HIS A 147 -12.77 8.52 -4.70
N GLN A 148 -13.90 9.13 -4.33
CA GLN A 148 -15.07 8.43 -3.81
C GLN A 148 -16.34 8.93 -4.50
N THR A 149 -17.22 8.00 -4.89
CA THR A 149 -18.54 8.35 -5.43
C THR A 149 -19.55 8.51 -4.30
N VAL A 150 -20.39 9.55 -4.40
CA VAL A 150 -21.48 9.87 -3.48
C VAL A 150 -22.76 9.98 -4.28
N ILE A 151 -23.84 9.37 -3.80
CA ILE A 151 -25.16 9.49 -4.44
C ILE A 151 -26.01 10.42 -3.60
N VAL A 152 -26.54 11.47 -4.20
CA VAL A 152 -27.51 12.37 -3.57
C VAL A 152 -28.89 12.08 -4.15
N VAL A 153 -29.91 12.04 -3.30
CA VAL A 153 -31.32 11.92 -3.67
C VAL A 153 -32.06 13.03 -2.94
N LYS A 154 -32.57 14.01 -3.69
CA LYS A 154 -33.30 15.19 -3.21
C LYS A 154 -34.78 14.88 -2.98
#